data_AF-A0A958J3S9-F1
#
_entry.id   AF-A0A958J3S9-F1
#
_cell.length_a   1.000
_cell.length_b   1.000
_cell.length_c   1.000
_cell.angle_alpha   90.00
_cell.angle_beta   90.00
_cell.angle_gamma   90.00
#
_symmetry.space_group_name_H-M   'P 1'
#
loop_
_entity.id
_entity.type
_entity.pdbx_description
1 polymer ?
#
loop_
_entity_poly.entity_id
_entity_poly.type
_entity_poly.pdbx_seq_one_letter_code
_entity_poly.pdbx_strand_id
1 'polypeptide(L)'
;MDPSLGAMSSDLSRIYSDTAICLFLLMGGHHVLFYGVAGLGGEVLPGSIQLSSLPVEQLVGLGAHVFEIGVMVSAPVIVALLLTQFVMGLITKAVPTVNVFVVSFPITLLIGFALTMLALPEVIEYVRGSFSGVDDSVANYVGTVMQGSTPSTAP
;
A
#
# COMPACT_ATOMS: atom_id res chain seq x y z
N MET A 1 -3.51 -18.07 29.68
CA MET A 1 -4.04 -18.03 28.31
C MET A 1 -2.85 -18.20 27.39
N ASP A 2 -2.70 -19.40 26.85
CA ASP A 2 -1.54 -19.85 26.08
C ASP A 2 -1.61 -19.27 24.64
N PRO A 3 -0.59 -18.54 24.17
CA PRO A 3 -0.56 -17.94 22.84
C PRO A 3 -0.22 -18.93 21.71
N SER A 4 -0.04 -20.21 22.00
CA SER A 4 0.48 -21.22 21.06
C SER A 4 -0.58 -22.00 20.25
N LEU A 5 -1.87 -21.66 20.36
CA LEU A 5 -2.93 -22.27 19.54
C LEU A 5 -3.72 -21.19 18.80
N GLY A 6 -3.24 -20.85 17.60
CA GLY A 6 -4.01 -20.16 16.58
C GLY A 6 -4.59 -18.82 17.01
N ALA A 7 -3.71 -17.87 17.37
CA ALA A 7 -4.09 -16.48 17.56
C ALA A 7 -5.03 -16.07 16.42
N MET A 8 -6.28 -15.78 16.79
CA MET A 8 -7.40 -15.44 15.93
C MET A 8 -6.88 -14.71 14.69
N SER A 9 -6.77 -15.40 13.55
CA SER A 9 -6.68 -14.71 12.27
C SER A 9 -8.00 -13.99 12.16
N SER A 10 -8.02 -12.73 12.62
CA SER A 10 -9.21 -11.92 12.66
C SER A 10 -9.85 -11.97 11.28
N ASP A 11 -11.11 -12.38 11.18
CA ASP A 11 -11.82 -12.49 9.90
C ASP A 11 -11.70 -11.19 9.09
N LEU A 12 -11.61 -10.05 9.80
CA LEU A 12 -11.33 -8.74 9.24
C LEU A 12 -9.98 -8.65 8.51
N SER A 13 -8.90 -9.18 9.11
CA SER A 13 -7.56 -9.21 8.49
C SER A 13 -7.57 -10.01 7.18
N ARG A 14 -8.34 -11.11 7.16
CA ARG A 14 -8.50 -11.93 5.96
C ARG A 14 -9.24 -11.18 4.85
N ILE A 15 -10.34 -10.50 5.19
CA ILE A 15 -11.08 -9.66 4.23
C ILE A 15 -10.20 -8.53 3.68
N TYR A 16 -9.38 -7.89 4.52
CA TYR A 16 -8.42 -6.87 4.07
C TYR A 16 -7.36 -7.46 3.13
N SER A 17 -6.80 -8.63 3.45
CA SER A 17 -5.83 -9.33 2.59
C SER A 17 -6.42 -9.71 1.24
N ASP A 18 -7.62 -10.30 1.22
CA ASP A 18 -8.29 -10.70 -0.01
C ASP A 18 -8.65 -9.47 -0.87
N THR A 19 -9.08 -8.38 -0.25
CA THR A 19 -9.35 -7.10 -0.94
C THR A 19 -8.08 -6.49 -1.52
N ALA A 20 -6.97 -6.55 -0.78
CA ALA A 20 -5.67 -6.06 -1.25
C ALA A 20 -5.18 -6.83 -2.48
N ILE A 21 -5.33 -8.16 -2.50
CA ILE A 21 -4.99 -9.00 -3.65
C ILE A 21 -5.88 -8.64 -4.86
N CYS A 22 -7.19 -8.48 -4.65
CA CYS A 22 -8.10 -8.05 -5.70
C CYS A 22 -7.73 -6.67 -6.27
N LEU A 23 -7.41 -5.69 -5.42
CA LEU A 23 -6.94 -4.37 -5.83
C LEU A 23 -5.61 -4.45 -6.61
N PHE A 24 -4.66 -5.24 -6.13
CA PHE A 24 -3.38 -5.46 -6.81
C PHE A 24 -3.57 -6.04 -8.22
N LEU A 25 -4.47 -7.01 -8.38
CA LEU A 25 -4.79 -7.59 -9.69
C LEU A 25 -5.53 -6.60 -10.59
N LEU A 26 -6.52 -5.86 -10.06
CA LEU A 26 -7.31 -4.87 -10.78
C LEU A 26 -6.44 -3.71 -11.31
N MET A 27 -5.44 -3.30 -10.52
CA MET A 27 -4.48 -2.25 -10.89
C MET A 27 -3.38 -2.75 -11.83
N GLY A 28 -3.38 -4.03 -12.21
CA GLY A 28 -2.37 -4.57 -13.11
C GLY A 28 -1.00 -4.77 -12.46
N GLY A 29 -0.91 -4.86 -11.13
CA GLY A 29 0.36 -5.02 -10.41
C GLY A 29 1.18 -6.25 -10.83
N HIS A 30 0.51 -7.27 -11.37
CA HIS A 30 1.16 -8.43 -11.99
C HIS A 30 2.01 -8.07 -13.22
N HIS A 31 1.62 -7.06 -14.01
CA HIS A 31 2.44 -6.57 -15.14
C HIS A 31 3.77 -6.02 -14.65
N VAL A 32 3.77 -5.19 -13.60
CA VAL A 32 5.02 -4.65 -13.00
C VAL A 32 5.89 -5.77 -12.45
N LEU A 33 5.30 -6.81 -11.86
CA LEU A 33 6.05 -7.97 -11.40
C LEU A 33 6.70 -8.75 -12.56
N PHE A 34 5.97 -8.93 -13.66
CA PHE A 34 6.52 -9.57 -14.87
C PHE A 34 7.57 -8.71 -15.57
N TYR A 35 7.39 -7.38 -15.67
CA TYR A 35 8.40 -6.47 -16.20
C TYR A 35 9.65 -6.42 -15.31
N GLY A 36 9.50 -6.46 -13.99
CA GLY A 36 10.62 -6.54 -13.06
C GLY A 36 11.44 -7.81 -13.28
N VAL A 37 10.78 -8.97 -13.34
CA VAL A 37 11.45 -10.26 -13.59
C VAL A 37 12.04 -10.35 -15.01
N ALA A 38 11.35 -9.82 -16.02
CA ALA A 38 11.83 -9.79 -17.40
C ALA A 38 12.99 -8.80 -17.60
N GLY A 39 12.99 -7.67 -16.88
CA GLY A 39 14.08 -6.68 -16.88
C GLY A 39 15.35 -7.20 -16.22
N LEU A 40 15.23 -8.10 -15.24
CA LEU A 40 16.37 -8.89 -14.75
C LEU A 40 16.97 -9.82 -15.83
N GLY A 41 16.25 -10.09 -16.92
CA GLY A 41 16.65 -11.05 -17.95
C GLY A 41 17.85 -10.63 -18.81
N GLY A 42 18.29 -9.36 -18.76
CA GLY A 42 19.35 -8.83 -19.63
C GLY A 42 20.66 -8.44 -18.95
N GLU A 43 20.64 -7.94 -17.71
CA GLU A 43 21.82 -7.26 -17.11
C GLU A 43 22.36 -7.90 -15.82
N VAL A 44 21.69 -8.89 -15.25
CA VAL A 44 22.17 -9.57 -14.04
C VAL A 44 22.61 -11.00 -14.36
N LEU A 45 23.92 -11.14 -14.58
CA LEU A 45 24.58 -12.44 -14.65
C LEU A 45 24.31 -13.19 -13.34
N PRO A 46 23.73 -14.41 -13.36
CA PRO A 46 23.45 -15.17 -12.14
C PRO A 46 24.79 -15.50 -11.46
N GLY A 47 25.12 -14.74 -10.41
CA GLY A 47 26.41 -14.81 -9.70
C GLY A 47 27.13 -13.47 -9.49
N SER A 48 26.71 -12.38 -10.14
CA SER A 48 27.29 -11.03 -9.93
C SER A 48 26.51 -10.17 -8.93
N ILE A 49 25.53 -10.74 -8.21
CA ILE A 49 24.79 -10.04 -7.15
C ILE A 49 25.72 -9.85 -5.96
N GLN A 50 26.51 -8.79 -6.01
CA GLN A 50 27.27 -8.30 -4.86
C GLN A 50 26.26 -7.76 -3.86
N LEU A 51 25.83 -8.61 -2.92
CA LEU A 51 24.99 -8.24 -1.76
C LEU A 51 25.59 -7.06 -0.96
N SER A 52 26.88 -6.79 -1.10
CA SER A 52 27.58 -5.63 -0.53
C SER A 52 27.17 -4.29 -1.13
N SER A 53 26.50 -4.28 -2.29
CA SER A 53 26.04 -3.08 -2.99
C SER A 53 24.53 -2.90 -2.94
N LEU A 54 23.81 -3.69 -2.12
CA LEU A 54 22.39 -3.42 -1.88
C LEU A 54 22.28 -2.01 -1.28
N PRO A 55 21.70 -1.04 -1.99
CA PRO A 55 21.58 0.31 -1.47
C PRO A 55 20.52 0.30 -0.38
N VAL A 56 20.96 0.01 0.85
CA VAL A 56 20.11 0.00 2.06
C VAL A 56 19.34 1.31 2.17
N GLU A 57 19.94 2.41 1.74
CA GLU A 57 19.32 3.73 1.65
C GLU A 57 18.09 3.77 0.71
N GLN A 58 18.13 3.08 -0.43
CA GLN A 58 16.97 2.97 -1.32
C GLN A 58 15.86 2.11 -0.71
N LEU A 59 16.21 1.03 -0.01
CA LEU A 59 15.22 0.20 0.68
C LEU A 59 14.54 0.97 1.83
N VAL A 60 15.31 1.73 2.59
CA VAL A 60 14.81 2.62 3.64
C VAL A 60 13.95 3.74 3.04
N GLY A 61 14.37 4.32 1.91
CA GLY A 61 13.59 5.33 1.17
C GLY A 61 12.25 4.78 0.68
N LEU A 62 12.23 3.55 0.16
CA LEU A 62 10.99 2.88 -0.26
C LEU A 62 10.06 2.62 0.94
N GLY A 63 10.61 2.14 2.05
CA GLY A 63 9.86 1.94 3.28
C GLY A 63 9.26 3.23 3.82
N ALA A 64 10.04 4.32 3.81
CA ALA A 64 9.58 5.64 4.21
C ALA A 64 8.45 6.16 3.30
N HIS A 65 8.57 5.96 1.98
CA HIS A 65 7.55 6.38 1.03
C HIS A 65 6.23 5.61 1.20
N VAL A 66 6.29 4.30 1.38
CA VAL A 66 5.09 3.49 1.67
C VAL A 66 4.45 3.89 3.01
N PHE A 67 5.26 4.18 4.02
CA PHE A 67 4.77 4.67 5.31
C PHE A 67 4.09 6.04 5.19
N GLU A 68 4.68 6.98 4.46
CA GLU A 68 4.11 8.30 4.18
C GLU A 68 2.74 8.20 3.51
N ILE A 69 2.63 7.39 2.45
CA ILE A 69 1.37 7.16 1.74
C ILE A 69 0.32 6.54 2.68
N GLY A 70 0.72 5.52 3.44
CA GLY A 70 -0.16 4.85 4.40
C GLY A 70 -0.71 5.81 5.46
N VAL A 71 0.14 6.71 5.97
CA VAL A 71 -0.27 7.75 6.92
C VAL A 71 -1.17 8.78 6.27
N MET A 72 -0.86 9.27 5.07
CA MET A 72 -1.66 10.26 4.36
C MET A 72 -3.09 9.74 4.10
N VAL A 73 -3.21 8.50 3.64
CA VAL A 73 -4.49 7.84 3.37
C VAL A 73 -5.27 7.58 4.66
N SER A 74 -4.58 7.19 5.74
CA SER A 74 -5.22 6.85 7.02
C SER A 74 -5.54 8.07 7.89
N ALA A 75 -4.86 9.20 7.68
CA ALA A 75 -5.00 10.43 8.46
C ALA A 75 -6.46 10.90 8.64
N PRO A 76 -7.28 11.06 7.57
CA PRO A 76 -8.66 11.52 7.74
C PRO A 76 -9.51 10.55 8.56
N VAL A 77 -9.30 9.25 8.40
CA VAL A 77 -10.01 8.21 9.16
C VAL A 77 -9.60 8.25 10.63
N ILE A 78 -8.29 8.31 10.92
CA ILE A 78 -7.75 8.39 12.28
C ILE A 78 -8.29 9.61 13.02
N VAL A 79 -8.30 10.79 12.38
CA VAL A 79 -8.81 12.03 12.96
C VAL A 79 -10.29 11.91 13.29
N ALA A 80 -11.11 11.39 12.37
CA ALA A 80 -12.54 11.21 12.61
C ALA A 80 -12.85 10.19 13.71
N LEU A 81 -12.09 9.08 13.77
CA LEU A 81 -12.22 8.09 14.83
C LEU A 81 -11.79 8.67 16.19
N LEU A 82 -10.70 9.45 16.24
CA LEU A 82 -10.28 10.15 17.46
C LEU A 82 -11.35 11.13 17.95
N LEU A 83 -11.94 11.92 17.05
CA LEU A 83 -13.05 12.82 17.40
C LEU A 83 -14.27 12.06 17.90
N THR A 84 -14.63 10.96 17.25
CA THR A 84 -15.75 10.11 17.67
C THR A 84 -15.54 9.56 19.08
N GLN A 85 -14.33 9.07 19.37
CA GLN A 85 -13.96 8.55 20.68
C GLN A 85 -13.92 9.66 21.73
N PHE A 86 -13.46 10.86 21.37
CA PHE A 86 -13.48 12.04 22.23
C PHE A 86 -14.91 12.44 22.60
N VAL A 87 -15.80 12.53 21.61
CA VAL A 87 -17.22 12.84 21.81
C VAL A 87 -17.89 11.77 22.68
N MET A 88 -17.62 10.49 22.46
CA MET A 88 -18.17 9.41 23.30
C MET A 88 -17.65 9.46 24.74
N GLY A 89 -16.40 9.85 24.94
CA GLY A 89 -15.85 10.10 26.28
C GLY A 89 -16.60 11.22 27.01
N LEU A 90 -16.96 12.29 26.31
CA LEU A 90 -17.78 13.37 26.85
C LEU A 90 -19.22 12.92 27.17
N ILE A 91 -19.84 12.15 26.28
CA ILE A 91 -21.21 11.61 26.47
C ILE A 91 -21.27 10.70 27.69
N THR A 92 -20.24 9.89 27.94
CA THR A 92 -20.15 9.02 29.13
C THR A 92 -20.26 9.81 30.43
N LYS A 93 -19.74 11.04 30.47
CA LYS A 93 -19.86 11.93 31.63
C LYS A 93 -21.26 12.55 31.77
N ALA A 94 -21.97 12.78 30.66
CA ALA A 94 -23.27 13.41 30.64
C ALA A 94 -24.44 12.42 30.85
N VAL A 95 -24.31 11.19 30.36
CA VAL A 95 -25.35 10.14 30.45
C VAL A 95 -24.74 8.85 31.02
N PRO A 96 -24.63 8.73 32.35
CA PRO A 96 -23.97 7.60 33.02
C PRO A 96 -24.78 6.30 33.00
N THR A 97 -26.05 6.36 32.57
CA THR A 97 -27.00 5.24 32.64
C THR A 97 -26.99 4.36 31.40
N VAL A 98 -26.49 4.86 30.27
CA VAL A 98 -26.42 4.11 29.01
C VAL A 98 -25.05 3.45 28.90
N ASN A 99 -24.99 2.17 28.54
CA ASN A 99 -23.72 1.49 28.29
C ASN A 99 -23.09 2.06 27.01
N VAL A 100 -22.25 3.10 27.16
CA VAL A 100 -21.63 3.81 26.04
C VAL A 100 -20.77 2.88 25.18
N PHE A 101 -20.24 1.78 25.73
CA PHE A 101 -19.51 0.78 24.96
C PHE A 101 -20.38 0.03 23.94
N VAL A 102 -21.68 -0.16 24.23
CA VAL A 102 -22.62 -0.81 23.30
C VAL A 102 -22.94 0.10 22.11
N VAL A 103 -22.89 1.42 22.32
CA VAL A 103 -23.23 2.42 21.29
C VAL A 103 -21.99 2.87 20.51
N SER A 104 -20.82 2.91 21.14
CA SER A 104 -19.58 3.32 20.48
C SER A 104 -19.13 2.34 19.41
N PHE A 105 -19.28 1.03 19.63
CA PHE A 105 -18.83 0.02 18.68
C PHE A 105 -19.55 0.13 17.30
N PRO A 106 -20.90 0.14 17.23
CA PRO A 106 -21.60 0.32 15.95
C PRO A 106 -21.29 1.67 15.28
N ILE A 107 -21.16 2.75 16.06
CA ILE A 107 -20.92 4.09 15.52
C ILE A 107 -19.52 4.20 14.91
N THR A 108 -18.49 3.77 15.64
CA THR A 108 -17.10 3.74 15.17
C THR A 108 -16.98 2.87 13.92
N LEU A 109 -17.71 1.75 13.86
CA LEU A 109 -17.74 0.88 12.67
C LEU A 109 -18.38 1.57 11.46
N LEU A 110 -19.53 2.22 11.63
CA LEU A 110 -20.21 2.96 10.56
C LEU A 110 -19.36 4.12 10.02
N ILE A 111 -18.77 4.91 10.93
CA ILE A 111 -17.93 6.06 10.57
C ILE A 111 -16.66 5.58 9.88
N GLY A 112 -15.98 4.58 10.44
CA GLY A 112 -14.79 4.00 9.82
C GLY A 112 -15.07 3.45 8.43
N PHE A 113 -16.16 2.70 8.26
CA PHE A 113 -16.52 2.14 6.96
C PHE A 113 -16.91 3.21 5.94
N ALA A 114 -17.70 4.22 6.34
CA ALA A 114 -18.10 5.32 5.47
C ALA A 114 -16.90 6.14 5.00
N LEU A 115 -15.95 6.43 5.89
CA LEU A 115 -14.74 7.19 5.54
C LEU A 115 -13.78 6.39 4.67
N THR A 116 -13.61 5.10 4.92
CA THR A 116 -12.80 4.22 4.05
C THR A 116 -13.41 4.13 2.64
N MET A 117 -14.75 4.04 2.52
CA MET A 117 -15.43 4.10 1.23
C MET A 117 -15.18 5.42 0.49
N LEU A 118 -15.13 6.54 1.21
CA LEU A 118 -14.86 7.85 0.64
C LEU A 118 -13.38 8.04 0.25
N ALA A 119 -12.46 7.39 0.96
CA ALA A 119 -11.02 7.44 0.69
C ALA A 119 -10.59 6.53 -0.47
N LEU A 120 -11.36 5.49 -0.79
CA LEU A 120 -11.08 4.54 -1.88
C LEU A 120 -10.74 5.19 -3.24
N PRO A 121 -11.53 6.14 -3.79
CA PRO A 121 -11.23 6.74 -5.10
C PRO A 121 -9.91 7.52 -5.12
N GLU A 122 -9.60 8.24 -4.03
CA GLU A 122 -8.35 8.97 -3.84
C GLU A 122 -7.14 8.01 -3.87
N VAL A 123 -7.24 6.88 -3.18
CA VAL A 123 -6.21 5.82 -3.22
C VAL A 123 -6.03 5.27 -4.63
N ILE A 124 -7.12 5.07 -5.38
CA ILE A 124 -7.05 4.57 -6.76
C ILE A 124 -6.35 5.57 -7.67
N GLU A 125 -6.66 6.88 -7.57
CA GLU A 125 -5.97 7.91 -8.36
C GLU A 125 -4.48 8.01 -8.00
N TYR A 126 -4.15 8.01 -6.71
CA TYR A 126 -2.76 8.07 -6.25
C TYR A 126 -1.93 6.90 -6.78
N VAL A 127 -2.44 5.67 -6.61
CA VAL A 127 -1.74 4.46 -7.09
C VAL A 127 -1.61 4.48 -8.61
N ARG A 128 -2.66 4.87 -9.33
CA ARG A 128 -2.63 4.97 -10.79
C ARG A 128 -1.60 6.02 -11.28
N GLY A 129 -1.46 7.13 -10.55
CA GLY A 129 -0.39 8.12 -10.77
C GLY A 129 1.00 7.53 -10.58
N SER A 130 1.23 6.78 -9.50
CA SER A 130 2.53 6.12 -9.25
C SER A 130 2.90 5.10 -10.33
N PHE A 131 1.93 4.36 -10.87
CA PHE A 131 2.18 3.36 -11.92
C PHE A 131 2.44 3.99 -13.29
N SER A 132 1.78 5.10 -13.63
CA SER A 132 2.04 5.79 -14.91
C SER A 132 3.50 6.24 -15.07
N GLY A 133 4.16 6.63 -13.96
CA GLY A 133 5.58 6.99 -13.98
C GLY A 133 6.52 5.80 -14.22
N VAL A 134 6.08 4.56 -13.94
CA VAL A 134 6.83 3.34 -14.24
C VAL A 134 6.74 3.00 -15.72
N ASP A 135 5.56 3.16 -16.34
CA ASP A 135 5.36 2.93 -17.77
C ASP A 135 6.24 3.87 -18.62
N ASP A 136 6.31 5.15 -18.25
CA ASP A 136 7.18 6.14 -18.91
C ASP A 136 8.67 5.83 -18.71
N SER A 137 9.05 5.29 -17.55
CA SER A 137 10.42 4.88 -17.26
C SER A 137 10.81 3.66 -18.11
N VAL A 138 9.96 2.64 -18.19
CA VAL A 138 10.19 1.45 -19.05
C VAL A 138 10.24 1.85 -20.52
N ALA A 139 9.36 2.74 -20.98
CA ALA A 139 9.36 3.24 -22.35
C ALA A 139 10.67 3.98 -22.69
N ASN A 140 11.19 4.79 -21.78
CA ASN A 140 12.46 5.48 -21.95
C ASN A 140 13.67 4.53 -21.95
N TYR A 141 13.70 3.52 -21.08
CA TYR A 141 14.78 2.50 -21.06
C TYR A 141 14.78 1.63 -22.31
N VAL A 142 13.60 1.22 -22.81
CA VAL A 142 13.49 0.50 -24.08
C VAL A 142 13.94 1.39 -25.25
N GLY A 143 13.61 2.68 -25.22
CA GLY A 143 14.07 3.66 -26.20
C GLY A 143 15.60 3.79 -26.26
N THR A 144 16.28 3.90 -25.12
CA THR A 144 17.75 3.98 -25.06
C THR A 144 18.43 2.66 -25.45
N VAL A 145 17.86 1.50 -25.10
CA VAL A 145 18.41 0.18 -25.49
C VAL A 145 18.24 -0.09 -26.99
N MET A 146 17.13 0.34 -27.60
CA MET A 146 16.94 0.27 -29.05
C MET A 146 17.84 1.25 -29.82
N GLN A 147 18.23 2.38 -29.21
CA GLN A 147 19.14 3.34 -29.83
C GLN A 147 20.62 2.97 -29.64
N GLY A 148 20.96 2.15 -28.64
CA GLY A 148 22.28 1.55 -28.44
C GLY A 148 22.59 0.32 -29.31
N SER A 149 21.60 -0.18 -30.08
CA SER A 149 21.72 -1.38 -30.91
C SER A 149 21.61 -1.12 -32.43
N THR A 150 21.87 0.11 -32.90
CA THR A 150 22.37 0.28 -34.26
C THR A 150 23.85 -0.10 -34.27
N PRO A 151 24.25 -1.18 -34.95
CA PRO A 151 25.64 -1.61 -34.99
C PRO A 151 26.46 -0.48 -35.60
N SER A 152 27.55 -0.15 -34.92
CA SER A 152 28.71 0.50 -35.51
C SER A 152 29.14 -0.33 -36.72
N THR A 153 28.57 -0.02 -37.89
CA THR A 153 29.11 -0.44 -39.17
C THR A 153 30.29 0.47 -39.48
N ALA A 154 31.47 -0.15 -39.50
CA ALA A 154 32.74 0.39 -39.95
C ALA A 154 32.63 1.17 -41.28
N PRO A 155 33.61 2.04 -41.55
CA PRO A 155 34.81 1.53 -42.21
C PRO A 155 36.14 1.85 -41.51
#